data_AF-A0A7X9A5H0-F1
#
_entry.id   AF-A0A7X9A5H0-F1
#
_cell.length_a   1.000
_cell.length_b   1.000
_cell.length_c   1.000
_cell.angle_alpha   90.00
_cell.angle_beta   90.00
_cell.angle_gamma   90.00
#
_symmetry.space_group_name_H-M   'P 1'
#
loop_
_entity.id
_entity.type
_entity.pdbx_description
1 polymer ?
#
loop_
_entity_poly.entity_id
_entity_poly.type
_entity_poly.pdbx_seq_one_letter_code
_entity_poly.pdbx_strand_id
1 'polypeptide(L)'
;MDADALLLPGSIEAGYTASKIYPYILSQKPVFALTHSQSSVSKILTGCKTGRIITFDSTDYLKSKQSEIDKSFIELIDSLPYSPSIDWDYFKPYSEESMANKQLEFFNQILGYD
;
A
#
# COMPACT_ATOMS: atom_id res chain seq x y z
N MET A 1 5.41 -16.07 8.49
CA MET A 1 4.59 -15.47 7.41
C MET A 1 5.32 -15.85 6.15
N ASP A 2 4.80 -16.81 5.40
CA ASP A 2 5.67 -17.66 4.56
C ASP A 2 5.58 -17.32 3.06
N ALA A 3 4.67 -16.42 2.69
CA ALA A 3 4.53 -15.95 1.30
C ALA A 3 5.69 -15.02 0.90
N ASP A 4 6.23 -15.15 -0.30
CA ASP A 4 7.33 -14.29 -0.78
C ASP A 4 6.88 -12.87 -1.18
N ALA A 5 5.59 -12.67 -1.46
CA ALA A 5 5.02 -11.38 -1.89
C ALA A 5 3.53 -11.27 -1.52
N LEU A 6 3.00 -10.05 -1.54
CA LEU A 6 1.55 -9.79 -1.53
C LEU A 6 1.06 -9.52 -2.95
N LEU A 7 0.08 -10.30 -3.41
CA LEU A 7 -0.75 -9.94 -4.55
C LEU A 7 -2.02 -9.26 -4.05
N LEU A 8 -2.22 -8.00 -4.43
CA LEU A 8 -3.39 -7.21 -4.11
C LEU A 8 -4.14 -6.83 -5.39
N PRO A 9 -5.07 -7.67 -5.88
CA PRO A 9 -6.06 -7.22 -6.85
C PRO A 9 -6.99 -6.28 -6.07
N GLY A 10 -6.74 -4.97 -6.17
CA GLY A 10 -7.42 -3.98 -5.35
C GLY A 10 -8.92 -3.92 -5.62
N SER A 11 -9.60 -3.04 -4.90
CA SER A 11 -11.00 -2.75 -5.18
C SER A 11 -11.13 -1.78 -6.35
N ILE A 12 -12.23 -1.92 -7.10
CA ILE A 12 -12.69 -0.87 -8.02
C ILE A 12 -13.16 0.38 -7.28
N GLU A 13 -13.38 0.28 -5.97
CA GLU A 13 -13.86 1.38 -5.13
C GLU A 13 -12.70 2.28 -4.67
N ALA A 14 -12.85 3.58 -4.90
CA ALA A 14 -11.88 4.59 -4.46
C ALA A 14 -11.70 4.66 -2.93
N GLY A 15 -12.74 4.31 -2.16
CA GLY A 15 -12.75 4.36 -0.69
C GLY A 15 -12.07 3.17 0.00
N TYR A 16 -11.51 2.22 -0.74
CA TYR A 16 -10.94 1.01 -0.14
C TYR A 16 -9.75 1.33 0.77
N THR A 17 -9.80 0.77 1.99
CA THR A 17 -8.72 0.80 2.97
C THR A 17 -8.23 -0.64 3.20
N ALA A 18 -6.99 -0.91 2.85
CA ALA A 18 -6.42 -2.25 2.96
C ALA A 18 -5.60 -2.37 4.25
N SER A 19 -6.23 -2.77 5.36
CA SER A 19 -5.52 -3.01 6.63
C SER A 19 -4.41 -4.07 6.52
N LYS A 20 -4.44 -4.90 5.46
CA LYS A 20 -3.44 -5.93 5.17
C LYS A 20 -2.14 -5.39 4.57
N ILE A 21 -2.05 -4.12 4.18
CA ILE A 21 -0.78 -3.58 3.62
C ILE A 21 0.26 -3.34 4.71
N TYR A 22 -0.14 -2.93 5.91
CA TYR A 22 0.79 -2.56 6.98
C TYR A 22 1.69 -3.74 7.41
N PRO A 23 1.16 -4.96 7.64
CA PRO A 23 2.03 -6.10 7.94
C PRO A 23 3.06 -6.39 6.83
N TYR A 24 2.70 -6.23 5.56
CA TYR A 24 3.62 -6.49 4.45
C TYR A 24 4.70 -5.40 4.32
N ILE A 25 4.34 -4.14 4.55
CA ILE A 25 5.30 -3.03 4.65
C ILE A 25 6.30 -3.30 5.78
N LEU A 26 5.81 -3.62 6.98
CA LEU A 26 6.64 -3.91 8.15
C LEU A 26 7.54 -5.13 7.93
N SER A 27 7.03 -6.16 7.26
CA SER A 27 7.80 -7.37 6.92
C SER A 27 8.74 -7.20 5.72
N GLN A 28 8.75 -6.01 5.09
CA GLN A 28 9.54 -5.72 3.89
C GLN A 28 9.35 -6.79 2.81
N LYS A 29 8.09 -7.16 2.59
CA LYS A 29 7.71 -8.09 1.52
C LYS A 29 7.16 -7.31 0.34
N PRO A 30 7.59 -7.64 -0.88
CA PRO A 30 7.19 -6.91 -2.07
C PRO A 30 5.69 -7.05 -2.30
N VAL A 31 5.09 -5.95 -2.73
CA VAL A 31 3.66 -5.87 -3.05
C VAL A 31 3.50 -5.67 -4.55
N PHE A 32 2.66 -6.49 -5.17
CA PHE A 32 2.08 -6.22 -6.48
C PHE A 32 0.63 -5.83 -6.29
N ALA A 33 0.28 -4.60 -6.68
CA ALA A 33 -1.07 -4.11 -6.49
C ALA A 33 -1.64 -3.49 -7.76
N LEU A 34 -2.89 -3.81 -8.05
CA LEU A 34 -3.74 -3.11 -9.01
C LEU A 34 -4.73 -2.28 -8.20
N THR A 35 -4.64 -0.95 -8.20
CA THR A 35 -5.47 -0.12 -7.30
C THR A 35 -6.07 1.09 -7.98
N HIS A 36 -7.25 1.52 -7.53
CA HIS A 36 -7.80 2.80 -7.97
C HIS A 36 -6.85 3.94 -7.59
N SER A 37 -6.57 4.86 -8.52
CA SER A 37 -5.57 5.94 -8.35
C SER A 37 -5.81 6.80 -7.10
N GLN A 38 -7.09 7.06 -6.80
CA GLN A 38 -7.53 7.86 -5.66
C GLN A 38 -7.54 7.12 -4.32
N SER A 39 -7.31 5.81 -4.31
CA SER A 39 -7.34 5.03 -3.07
C SER A 39 -6.21 5.42 -2.12
N SER A 40 -6.51 5.40 -0.81
CA SER A 40 -5.48 5.58 0.23
C SER A 40 -4.37 4.53 0.11
N VAL A 41 -4.74 3.32 -0.28
CA VAL A 41 -3.84 2.18 -0.51
C VAL A 41 -2.80 2.48 -1.58
N SER A 42 -3.23 3.02 -2.74
CA SER A 42 -2.33 3.44 -3.83
C SER A 42 -1.24 4.40 -3.31
N LYS A 43 -1.66 5.42 -2.56
CA LYS A 43 -0.78 6.46 -2.01
C LYS A 43 0.22 5.86 -1.03
N ILE A 44 -0.25 5.04 -0.08
CA ILE A 44 0.60 4.40 0.93
C ILE A 44 1.63 3.48 0.29
N LEU A 45 1.19 2.57 -0.59
CA LEU A 45 2.07 1.58 -1.22
C LEU A 45 3.11 2.22 -2.13
N THR A 46 2.73 3.26 -2.88
CA THR A 46 3.64 4.01 -3.75
C THR A 46 4.63 4.83 -2.93
N GLY A 47 4.14 5.58 -1.93
CA GLY A 47 4.98 6.43 -1.09
C GLY A 47 5.98 5.64 -0.25
N CYS A 48 5.57 4.48 0.27
CA CYS A 48 6.45 3.57 1.01
C CYS A 48 7.39 2.74 0.10
N LYS A 49 7.33 2.89 -1.23
CA LYS A 49 8.16 2.13 -2.20
C LYS A 49 8.07 0.61 -2.03
N THR A 50 6.85 0.11 -1.81
CA THR A 50 6.59 -1.29 -1.42
C THR A 50 6.75 -2.33 -2.52
N GLY A 51 6.89 -1.90 -3.77
CA GLY A 51 6.98 -2.80 -4.92
C GLY A 51 6.33 -2.20 -6.16
N ARG A 52 5.57 -3.03 -6.89
CA ARG A 52 5.02 -2.72 -8.20
C ARG A 52 3.55 -2.38 -8.07
N ILE A 53 3.23 -1.10 -8.21
CA ILE A 53 1.87 -0.58 -8.03
C ILE A 53 1.37 -0.02 -9.37
N ILE A 54 0.33 -0.65 -9.92
CA ILE A 54 -0.33 -0.19 -11.14
C ILE A 54 -1.65 0.45 -10.73
N THR A 55 -1.83 1.71 -11.13
CA THR A 55 -3.04 2.48 -10.84
C THR A 55 -3.98 2.56 -12.04
N PHE A 56 -5.28 2.64 -11.74
CA PHE A 56 -6.33 2.81 -12.73
C PHE A 56 -7.42 3.77 -12.23
N ASP A 57 -8.15 4.38 -13.17
CA ASP A 57 -9.32 5.25 -12.89
C ASP A 57 -10.64 4.62 -13.32
N SER A 58 -10.59 3.58 -14.16
CA SER A 58 -11.74 2.82 -14.62
C SER A 58 -11.34 1.42 -15.06
N THR A 59 -12.31 0.51 -15.15
CA THR A 59 -12.08 -0.86 -15.62
C THR A 59 -11.61 -0.90 -17.07
N ASP A 60 -12.10 -0.02 -17.94
CA ASP A 60 -11.67 0.01 -19.34
C ASP A 60 -10.24 0.54 -19.51
N TYR A 61 -9.85 1.50 -18.66
CA TYR A 61 -8.46 1.93 -18.58
C TYR A 61 -7.55 0.83 -18.02
N LEU A 62 -8.04 0.03 -17.07
CA LEU A 62 -7.27 -1.13 -16.59
C LEU A 62 -7.07 -2.17 -17.70
N LYS A 63 -8.09 -2.44 -18.52
CA LYS A 63 -7.98 -3.37 -19.67
C LYS A 63 -6.95 -2.87 -20.70
N SER A 64 -6.87 -1.56 -20.94
CA SER A 64 -5.86 -1.02 -21.87
C SER A 64 -4.42 -1.17 -21.38
N LYS A 65 -4.23 -1.45 -20.07
CA LYS A 65 -2.93 -1.73 -19.44
C LYS A 65 -2.56 -3.21 -19.38
N GLN A 66 -3.31 -4.12 -20.01
CA GLN A 66 -3.05 -5.57 -19.88
C GLN A 66 -1.58 -5.95 -20.12
N SER A 67 -0.96 -5.46 -21.20
CA SER A 67 0.44 -5.77 -21.50
C SER A 67 1.44 -5.22 -20.45
N GLU A 68 1.13 -4.08 -19.83
CA GLU A 68 1.93 -3.50 -18.72
C GLU A 68 1.81 -4.37 -17.47
N ILE A 69 0.58 -4.82 -17.16
CA ILE A 69 0.30 -5.69 -16.02
C ILE A 69 1.04 -7.01 -16.17
N ASP A 70 0.92 -7.66 -17.34
CA ASP A 70 1.57 -8.94 -17.63
C ASP A 70 3.09 -8.83 -17.49
N LYS A 71 3.68 -7.82 -18.12
CA LYS A 71 5.12 -7.56 -18.03
C LYS A 71 5.56 -7.32 -16.58
N SER A 72 4.87 -6.43 -15.86
CA SER A 72 5.23 -6.09 -14.48
C SER A 72 5.07 -7.27 -13.53
N PHE A 73 4.08 -8.14 -13.78
CA PHE A 73 3.87 -9.35 -13.00
C PHE A 73 4.97 -10.39 -13.25
N ILE A 74 5.35 -10.62 -14.50
CA ILE A 74 6.48 -11.51 -14.85
C ILE A 74 7.77 -11.00 -14.20
N GLU A 75 8.05 -9.69 -14.33
CA GLU A 75 9.22 -9.09 -13.70
C GLU A 75 9.20 -9.14 -12.17
N LEU A 76 8.01 -9.19 -11.53
CA LEU A 76 7.93 -9.50 -10.10
C LEU A 76 8.40 -10.94 -9.86
N ILE A 77 7.77 -11.91 -10.51
CA ILE A 77 8.02 -13.34 -10.29
C ILE A 77 9.50 -13.66 -10.48
N ASP A 78 10.13 -13.15 -11.54
CA ASP A 78 11.55 -13.34 -11.84
C ASP A 78 12.50 -12.70 -10.81
N SER A 79 12.02 -11.70 -10.06
CA SER A 79 12.79 -11.00 -9.03
C SER A 79 12.63 -11.58 -7.63
N LEU A 80 11.70 -12.51 -7.41
CA LEU A 80 11.45 -13.08 -6.09
C LEU A 80 12.50 -14.15 -5.72
N PRO A 81 12.86 -14.27 -4.43
CA PRO A 81 12.52 -13.37 -3.34
C PRO A 81 13.40 -12.11 -3.34
N TYR A 82 12.81 -10.95 -3.04
CA TYR A 82 13.56 -9.73 -2.74
C TYR A 82 12.84 -8.94 -1.65
N SER A 83 13.54 -8.01 -0.99
CA SER A 83 12.95 -7.05 -0.06
C SER A 83 13.03 -5.64 -0.63
N PRO A 84 11.90 -4.92 -0.77
CA PRO A 84 11.92 -3.52 -1.18
C PRO A 84 12.58 -2.64 -0.11
N SER A 85 13.28 -1.59 -0.55
CA SER A 85 13.79 -0.54 0.33
C SER A 85 12.64 0.39 0.73
N ILE A 86 11.97 0.06 1.83
CA ILE A 86 10.82 0.82 2.34
C ILE A 86 11.23 2.25 2.70
N ASP A 87 10.40 3.21 2.29
CA ASP A 87 10.51 4.60 2.71
C ASP A 87 9.89 4.77 4.10
N TRP A 88 10.72 4.62 5.14
CA TRP A 88 10.27 4.69 6.52
C TRP A 88 9.83 6.08 6.96
N ASP A 89 10.36 7.14 6.33
CA ASP A 89 9.91 8.51 6.58
C ASP A 89 8.48 8.71 6.07
N TYR A 90 8.17 8.19 4.88
CA TYR A 90 6.79 8.16 4.37
C TYR A 90 5.88 7.28 5.26
N PHE A 91 6.39 6.16 5.77
CA PHE A 91 5.61 5.25 6.61
C PHE A 91 5.35 5.79 8.03
N LYS A 92 6.24 6.65 8.55
CA LYS A 92 6.21 7.15 9.94
C LYS A 92 4.81 7.58 10.43
N PRO A 93 4.00 8.33 9.67
CA PRO A 93 2.68 8.77 10.12
C PRO A 93 1.69 7.62 10.38
N TYR A 94 1.98 6.40 9.93
CA TYR A 94 1.19 5.18 10.08
C TYR A 94 1.75 4.22 11.14
N SER A 95 2.85 4.58 11.79
CA SER A 95 3.41 3.82 12.92
C SER A 95 2.43 3.73 14.09
N GLU A 96 2.58 2.70 14.91
CA GLU A 96 1.79 2.53 16.14
C GLU A 96 1.88 3.77 17.04
N GLU A 97 3.09 4.31 17.22
CA GLU A 97 3.33 5.53 17.99
C GLU A 97 2.58 6.74 17.41
N SER A 98 2.71 6.99 16.11
CA SER A 98 2.03 8.13 15.46
C SER A 98 0.51 7.98 15.47
N MET A 99 0.00 6.75 15.35
CA MET A 99 -1.43 6.45 15.47
C MET A 99 -1.93 6.65 16.89
N ALA A 100 -1.18 6.21 17.90
CA ALA A 100 -1.51 6.41 19.31
C ALA A 100 -1.53 7.90 19.68
N ASN A 101 -0.53 8.66 19.23
CA ASN A 101 -0.47 10.11 19.46
C ASN A 101 -1.67 10.84 18.85
N LYS A 102 -2.08 10.50 17.62
CA LYS A 102 -3.30 11.08 17.00
C LYS A 102 -4.56 10.80 17.82
N GLN A 103 -4.67 9.62 18.43
CA GLN A 103 -5.80 9.29 19.30
C GLN A 103 -5.75 10.10 20.60
N LEU A 104 -4.57 10.21 21.22
CA LEU A 104 -4.38 11.02 22.43
C LEU A 104 -4.71 12.50 22.18
N GLU A 105 -4.20 13.07 21.09
CA GLU A 105 -4.51 14.44 20.67
C GLU A 105 -6.02 14.66 20.51
N PHE A 106 -6.72 13.71 19.87
CA PHE A 106 -8.17 13.77 19.72
C PHE A 106 -8.89 13.71 21.08
N PHE A 107 -8.48 12.83 21.99
CA PHE A 107 -9.08 12.76 23.33
C PHE A 107 -8.83 14.02 24.15
N ASN A 108 -7.60 14.55 24.11
CA ASN A 108 -7.21 15.78 24.79
C ASN A 108 -8.07 16.97 24.34
N GLN A 109 -8.31 17.10 23.03
CA GLN A 109 -9.19 18.13 22.46
C GLN A 109 -10.64 18.04 22.99
N ILE A 110 -11.19 16.82 23.14
CA ILE A 110 -12.57 16.63 23.60
C ILE A 110 -12.69 16.82 25.12
N LEU A 111 -11.66 16.42 25.88
CA LEU A 111 -11.66 16.45 27.34
C LEU A 111 -11.17 17.78 27.92
N GLY A 112 -10.59 18.67 27.11
CA GLY A 112 -10.07 19.96 27.55
C GLY A 112 -8.74 19.85 28.31
N TYR A 113 -7.95 18.82 28.01
CA TYR A 113 -6.57 18.72 28.47
C TYR A 113 -5.68 19.34 27.38
N ASP A 114 -5.07 20.49 27.66
CA ASP A 114 -4.07 21.13 26.80
C ASP A 114 -2.68 20.50 27.01
#